data_AF-A0AB73BX46-F1
#
_entry.id   AF-A0AB73BX46-F1
#
_cell.length_a   1.000
_cell.length_b   1.000
_cell.length_c   1.000
_cell.angle_alpha   90.00
_cell.angle_beta   90.00
_cell.angle_gamma   90.00
#
_symmetry.space_group_name_H-M   'P 1'
#
loop_
_entity.id
_entity.type
_entity.pdbx_description
1 polymer ?
#
loop_
_entity_poly.entity_id
_entity_poly.type
_entity_poly.pdbx_seq_one_letter_code
_entity_poly.pdbx_strand_id
1 'polypeptide(L)' 'MTKRDEQLAFYLGTNCPQIEMKSSNGKKRKILAGNMKDIFRIIQSIPSPKAEPFKLWLAEVGKE' A
#
# COMPACT_ATOMS: atom_id res chain seq x y z
N MET A 1 5.21 -19.41 -1.36
CA MET A 1 4.94 -17.96 -1.49
C MET A 1 3.51 -17.86 -2.01
N THR A 2 2.55 -17.49 -1.14
CA THR A 2 1.13 -17.42 -1.53
C THR A 2 1.00 -16.43 -2.68
N LYS A 3 0.37 -16.84 -3.79
CA LYS A 3 0.20 -15.97 -4.96
C LYS A 3 -0.52 -14.70 -4.52
N ARG A 4 0.01 -13.53 -4.91
CA ARG A 4 -0.71 -12.26 -4.75
C ARG A 4 -2.04 -12.38 -5.51
N ASP A 5 -3.06 -11.69 -5.03
CA ASP A 5 -4.33 -11.51 -5.74
C ASP A 5 -4.04 -11.11 -7.19
N GLU A 6 -4.74 -11.68 -8.18
CA GLU A 6 -4.44 -11.47 -9.60
C GLU A 6 -4.46 -9.97 -9.97
N GLN A 7 -5.33 -9.20 -9.32
CA GLN A 7 -5.41 -7.75 -9.48
C GLN A 7 -4.18 -7.00 -8.94
N LEU A 8 -3.54 -7.49 -7.87
CA LEU A 8 -2.29 -6.95 -7.31
C LEU A 8 -1.06 -7.42 -8.09
N ALA A 9 -1.16 -8.54 -8.80
CA ALA A 9 -0.09 -9.07 -9.63
C ALA A 9 0.06 -8.34 -10.97
N PHE A 10 -1.00 -7.67 -11.44
CA PHE A 10 -1.09 -7.14 -12.80
C PHE A 10 -0.07 -6.02 -13.10
N TYR A 11 0.20 -5.08 -12.17
CA TYR A 11 1.29 -4.10 -12.30
C TYR A 11 1.40 -3.22 -11.03
N LEU A 12 2.63 -2.87 -10.60
CA LEU A 12 2.87 -2.04 -9.41
C LEU A 12 2.24 -0.63 -9.53
N GLY A 13 2.16 -0.11 -10.76
CA GLY A 13 1.63 1.23 -11.05
C GLY A 13 0.11 1.31 -11.21
N THR A 14 -0.62 0.18 -11.19
CA THR A 14 -2.08 0.19 -11.34
C THR A 14 -2.76 0.60 -10.03
N ASN A 15 -2.26 0.11 -8.91
CA ASN A 15 -2.84 0.37 -7.58
C ASN A 15 -2.11 1.51 -6.85
N CYS A 16 -0.85 1.77 -7.21
CA CYS A 16 -0.06 2.87 -6.65
C CYS A 16 0.71 3.60 -7.75
N PRO A 17 0.07 4.49 -8.54
CA PRO A 17 0.77 5.29 -9.53
C PRO A 17 1.86 6.17 -8.91
N GLN A 18 2.88 6.51 -9.71
CA GLN A 18 3.88 7.48 -9.31
C GLN A 18 3.34 8.90 -9.48
N ILE A 19 3.15 9.61 -8.38
CA ILE A 19 2.70 11.00 -8.36
C ILE A 19 3.87 11.89 -7.95
N GLU A 20 3.97 13.06 -8.58
CA GLU A 20 4.97 14.05 -8.24
C GLU A 20 4.56 14.81 -6.96
N MET A 21 5.33 14.66 -5.88
CA MET A 21 5.08 15.34 -4.61
C MET A 21 6.29 16.17 -4.18
N LYS A 22 6.05 17.28 -3.47
CA LYS A 22 7.10 18.10 -2.87
C LYS A 22 7.65 17.38 -1.64
N SER A 23 8.96 17.14 -1.62
CA SER A 23 9.67 16.67 -0.44
C SER A 23 9.90 17.83 0.54
N SER A 24 10.27 17.51 1.79
CA SER A 24 10.64 18.47 2.84
C SER A 24 11.71 19.48 2.39
N ASN A 25 12.58 19.06 1.47
CA ASN A 25 13.68 19.88 0.94
C ASN A 25 13.27 20.68 -0.31
N GLY A 26 11.97 20.84 -0.57
CA GLY A 26 11.42 21.58 -1.73
C GLY A 26 11.57 20.89 -3.09
N LYS A 27 12.39 19.85 -3.19
CA LYS A 27 12.57 19.05 -4.42
C LYS A 27 11.35 18.20 -4.69
N LYS A 28 10.89 18.20 -5.94
CA LYS A 28 9.81 17.31 -6.39
C LYS A 28 10.35 15.91 -6.67
N ARG A 29 9.67 14.88 -6.17
CA ARG A 29 10.03 13.48 -6.38
C ARG A 29 8.79 12.70 -6.81
N LYS A 30 8.99 11.69 -7.65
CA LYS A 30 7.96 10.70 -7.94
C LYS A 30 7.85 9.74 -6.77
N ILE A 31 6.68 9.70 -6.15
CA ILE A 31 6.38 8.85 -5.00
C ILE A 31 5.21 7.95 -5.39
N LEU A 32 5.26 6.68 -4.99
CA LEU A 32 4.12 5.78 -5.13
C LEU A 32 3.02 6.24 -4.18
N ALA A 33 1.89 6.65 -4.74
CA ALA A 33 0.71 7.05 -3.99
C ALA A 33 -0.46 6.15 -4.41
N GLY A 34 -1.26 5.71 -3.45
CA GLY A 34 -2.41 4.84 -3.68
C GLY A 34 -3.58 5.26 -2.80
N ASN A 35 -4.79 4.87 -3.20
CA ASN A 35 -5.97 5.11 -2.37
C ASN A 35 -5.95 4.17 -1.16
N MET A 36 -6.72 4.52 -0.12
CA MET A 36 -6.82 3.74 1.12
C MET A 36 -7.14 2.25 0.85
N LYS A 37 -8.08 1.96 -0.05
CA LYS A 37 -8.48 0.59 -0.41
C LYS A 37 -7.32 -0.22 -1.03
N ASP A 38 -6.54 0.44 -1.89
CA ASP A 38 -5.43 -0.19 -2.61
C ASP A 38 -4.26 -0.49 -1.66
N ILE A 39 -3.93 0.48 -0.79
CA ILE A 39 -2.92 0.31 0.26
C ILE A 39 -3.33 -0.81 1.21
N PHE A 40 -4.60 -0.83 1.65
CA PHE A 40 -5.10 -1.87 2.55
C PHE A 40 -4.96 -3.27 1.92
N ARG A 41 -5.34 -3.42 0.65
CA ARG A 41 -5.16 -4.68 -0.11
C ARG A 41 -3.70 -5.12 -0.17
N ILE A 42 -2.76 -4.19 -0.40
CA ILE A 42 -1.33 -4.50 -0.40
C ILE A 42 -0.91 -5.06 0.97
N ILE A 43 -1.29 -4.39 2.07
CA ILE A 43 -0.92 -4.81 3.42
C ILE A 43 -1.51 -6.18 3.77
N GLN A 44 -2.78 -6.42 3.42
CA GLN A 44 -3.43 -7.72 3.60
C GLN A 44 -2.75 -8.85 2.81
N SER A 45 -2.16 -8.55 1.64
CA SER A 45 -1.48 -9.54 0.80
C SER A 45 -0.12 -10.02 1.32
N ILE A 46 0.45 -9.39 2.36
CA ILE A 46 1.78 -9.73 2.89
C ILE A 46 1.67 -10.96 3.81
N PRO A 47 2.28 -12.11 3.44
CA PRO A 47 2.26 -13.33 4.25
C PRO A 47 3.45 -13.34 5.22
N SER A 48 3.56 -12.32 6.07
CA SER A 48 4.63 -12.20 7.05
C SER A 48 4.06 -12.04 8.46
N PRO A 49 4.56 -12.77 9.46
CA PRO A 49 4.18 -12.54 10.87
C PRO A 49 4.49 -11.12 11.34
N LYS A 50 5.47 -10.44 10.72
CA LYS A 50 5.79 -9.04 11.01
C LYS A 50 4.73 -8.06 10.50
N ALA A 51 3.90 -8.48 9.56
CA ALA A 51 2.81 -7.66 9.04
C ALA A 51 1.55 -7.74 9.91
N GLU A 52 1.42 -8.76 10.78
CA GLU A 52 0.23 -8.95 11.62
C GLU A 52 -0.08 -7.76 12.55
N PRO A 53 0.89 -7.14 13.25
CA PRO A 53 0.61 -5.96 14.06
C PRO A 53 0.02 -4.80 13.26
N PHE A 54 0.47 -4.60 12.01
CA PHE A 54 -0.04 -3.55 11.14
C PHE A 54 -1.45 -3.87 10.63
N LYS A 55 -1.76 -5.13 10.33
CA LYS A 55 -3.11 -5.56 9.93
C LYS A 55 -4.12 -5.36 11.06
N LEU A 56 -3.74 -5.71 12.29
CA LEU A 56 -4.58 -5.53 13.48
C LEU A 56 -4.84 -4.05 13.77
N TRP A 57 -3.78 -3.24 13.77
CA TRP A 57 -3.90 -1.80 13.98
C TRP A 57 -4.78 -1.13 12.92
N LEU A 58 -4.62 -1.50 11.64
CA LEU A 58 -5.48 -0.98 10.57
C LEU A 58 -6.95 -1.42 10.69
N ALA A 59 -7.20 -2.64 11.17
CA ALA A 59 -8.56 -3.11 11.43
C ALA A 59 -9.25 -2.35 12.58
N GLU A 60 -8.47 -1.83 13.52
CA GLU A 60 -8.96 -0.99 14.63
C GLU A 60 -9.28 0.44 14.16
N VAL A 61 -8.38 1.05 13.37
CA VAL A 61 -8.59 2.41 12.82
C VAL A 61 -9.73 2.45 11.79
N GLY A 62 -9.94 1.38 11.02
CA GLY A 62 -11.01 1.30 10.02
C GLY A 62 -12.40 0.99 10.56
N LYS A 63 -12.58 0.90 11.89
CA LYS A 63 -13.85 0.58 12.56
C LYS A 63 -14.73 1.80 12.87
N GLU A 64 -14.24 3.02 12.59
CA GLU A 64 -15.00 4.28 12.68
C GLU A 64 -15.91 4.55 11.48
#